data_AF-A0A7Y7LA77-F1
#
_entry.id   AF-A0A7Y7LA77-F1
#
_cell.length_a   1.000
_cell.length_b   1.000
_cell.length_c   1.000
_cell.angle_alpha   90.00
_cell.angle_beta   90.00
_cell.angle_gamma   90.00
#
_symmetry.space_group_name_H-M   'P 1'
#
loop_
_entity.id
_entity.type
_entity.pdbx_description
1 polymer ?
#
loop_
_entity_poly.entity_id
_entity_poly.type
_entity_poly.pdbx_seq_one_letter_code
_entity_poly.pdbx_strand_id
1 'polypeptide(L)'
;MTAEEFKELMNSWVYQKKGTINKYNEKTHPGTQPIRVNNNMLVMMFGHSYPGFLTELKKQIEEGKLNPKIDFVFAEEAIRHDTGFHTPRVAKESRMIQLHETFLSYLWCITYAIYILYLETVDYPAMNKIAGYEKYPVSESNIAKARALFDYGKSLIAFYSGWDKEQLPNPEIYLAEERNYPEQTSLFYTDAVKFILSHEYTHLKLHIDQIDENTPESYYQAFEYEADNAAIKNSLKGATKDSIYAVSGGIIIGILSMFFFKATTSGEKHPDAEDRLTNALEQLPDVDNELSWGFACMGLELWDEQFGHHFEKLGGELSKKELYFHYIKQIKSRKQP
;
A
#
# COMPACT_ATOMS: atom_id res chain seq x y z
N MET A 1 15.06 28.92 -12.40
CA MET A 1 14.70 28.12 -13.58
C MET A 1 15.02 28.93 -14.83
N THR A 2 15.98 28.48 -15.63
CA THR A 2 16.38 29.09 -16.91
C THR A 2 15.42 28.66 -18.04
N ALA A 3 15.50 29.32 -19.20
CA ALA A 3 14.71 28.94 -20.38
C ALA A 3 15.06 27.53 -20.88
N GLU A 4 16.34 27.14 -20.80
CA GLU A 4 16.83 25.79 -21.08
C GLU A 4 16.24 24.77 -20.09
N GLU A 5 16.27 25.05 -18.78
CA GLU A 5 15.70 24.18 -17.74
C GLU A 5 14.18 24.02 -17.91
N PHE A 6 13.48 25.09 -18.30
CA PHE A 6 12.05 25.00 -18.61
C PHE A 6 11.78 24.17 -19.87
N LYS A 7 12.63 24.29 -20.91
CA LYS A 7 12.50 23.51 -22.14
C LYS A 7 12.81 22.03 -21.90
N GLU A 8 13.81 21.69 -21.09
CA GLU A 8 14.06 20.33 -20.63
C GLU A 8 12.89 19.78 -19.81
N LEU A 9 12.36 20.59 -18.89
CA LEU A 9 11.17 20.22 -18.11
C LEU A 9 9.98 19.92 -19.02
N MET A 10 9.69 20.77 -20.02
CA MET A 10 8.61 20.58 -20.98
C MET A 10 8.81 19.37 -21.91
N ASN A 11 10.06 18.97 -22.14
CA ASN A 11 10.42 17.74 -22.88
C ASN A 11 10.52 16.50 -21.98
N SER A 12 10.32 16.64 -20.67
CA SER A 12 10.35 15.52 -19.74
C SER A 12 9.11 14.62 -19.91
N TRP A 13 9.24 13.37 -19.47
CA TRP A 13 8.14 12.40 -19.47
C TRP A 13 6.90 12.91 -18.74
N VAL A 14 7.05 13.85 -17.80
CA VAL A 14 5.95 14.44 -17.03
C VAL A 14 4.89 15.07 -17.94
N TYR A 15 5.32 15.71 -19.04
CA TYR A 15 4.41 16.40 -19.98
C TYR A 15 4.16 15.60 -21.26
N GLN A 16 4.74 14.39 -21.38
CA GLN A 16 4.48 13.50 -22.50
C GLN A 16 3.00 13.08 -22.50
N LYS A 17 2.34 13.25 -23.65
CA LYS A 17 0.91 12.95 -23.83
C LYS A 17 0.65 11.68 -24.64
N LYS A 18 1.65 11.19 -25.37
CA LYS A 18 1.52 10.02 -26.25
C LYS A 18 2.77 9.16 -26.25
N GLY A 19 2.61 7.89 -26.59
CA GLY A 19 3.70 6.92 -26.73
C GLY A 19 4.25 6.43 -25.39
N THR A 20 5.29 5.60 -25.46
CA THR A 20 5.88 4.95 -24.29
C THR A 20 6.65 5.93 -23.42
N ILE A 21 6.32 5.97 -22.13
CA ILE A 21 7.13 6.57 -21.07
C ILE A 21 8.04 5.47 -20.52
N ASN A 22 9.32 5.78 -20.33
CA ASN A 22 10.25 4.94 -19.59
C ASN A 22 10.98 5.80 -18.55
N LYS A 23 10.73 5.54 -17.27
CA LYS A 23 11.31 6.28 -16.14
C LYS A 23 12.66 5.73 -15.68
N TYR A 24 13.12 4.60 -16.22
CA TYR A 24 14.34 3.94 -15.76
C TYR A 24 15.58 4.81 -15.99
N ASN A 25 16.48 4.80 -15.00
CA ASN A 25 17.77 5.46 -15.07
C ASN A 25 18.75 4.64 -14.22
N GLU A 26 19.72 4.00 -14.88
CA GLU A 26 20.69 3.10 -14.26
C GLU A 26 21.48 3.73 -13.10
N LYS A 27 21.65 5.06 -13.10
CA LYS A 27 22.44 5.77 -12.09
C LYS A 27 21.65 6.06 -10.81
N THR A 28 20.32 6.14 -10.91
CA THR A 28 19.46 6.59 -9.81
C THR A 28 18.43 5.55 -9.38
N HIS A 29 18.27 4.47 -10.14
CA HIS A 29 17.28 3.42 -9.92
C HIS A 29 17.96 2.05 -9.77
N PRO A 30 18.62 1.78 -8.63
CA PRO A 30 19.13 0.44 -8.32
C PRO A 30 17.98 -0.55 -8.12
N GLY A 31 18.27 -1.84 -8.29
CA GLY A 31 17.28 -2.91 -8.20
C GLY A 31 16.97 -3.54 -9.55
N THR A 32 16.23 -4.64 -9.56
CA THR A 32 15.91 -5.41 -10.77
C THR A 32 14.45 -5.32 -11.17
N GLN A 33 13.58 -4.86 -10.27
CA GLN A 33 12.14 -4.74 -10.53
C GLN A 33 11.72 -3.31 -10.91
N PRO A 34 10.67 -3.13 -11.73
CA PRO A 34 10.14 -1.82 -12.12
C PRO A 34 9.89 -0.85 -10.97
N ILE A 35 9.60 -1.37 -9.77
CA ILE A 35 9.24 -0.53 -8.61
C ILE A 35 10.35 0.43 -8.19
N ARG A 36 11.60 0.14 -8.56
CA ARG A 36 12.78 0.98 -8.28
C ARG A 36 12.65 2.45 -8.65
N VAL A 37 11.84 2.76 -9.67
CA VAL A 37 11.61 4.16 -10.10
C VAL A 37 10.88 5.00 -9.04
N ASN A 38 10.24 4.35 -8.07
CA ASN A 38 9.53 5.01 -6.98
C ASN A 38 10.39 5.17 -5.71
N ASN A 39 11.56 4.53 -5.58
CA ASN A 39 12.33 4.51 -4.33
C ASN A 39 12.72 5.92 -3.83
N ASN A 40 13.16 6.80 -4.73
CA ASN A 40 13.51 8.18 -4.37
C ASN A 40 12.28 8.98 -3.91
N MET A 41 11.13 8.76 -4.57
CA MET A 41 9.86 9.37 -4.18
C MET A 41 9.43 8.90 -2.79
N LEU A 42 9.59 7.60 -2.48
CA LEU A 42 9.26 7.03 -1.17
C LEU A 42 10.05 7.70 -0.04
N VAL A 43 11.37 7.82 -0.18
CA VAL A 43 12.24 8.45 0.83
C VAL A 43 11.85 9.92 1.02
N MET A 44 11.63 10.64 -0.09
CA MET A 44 11.23 12.04 -0.05
C MET A 44 9.88 12.23 0.64
N MET A 45 8.87 11.46 0.26
CA MET A 45 7.51 11.55 0.81
C MET A 45 7.47 11.12 2.27
N PHE A 46 8.24 10.11 2.66
CA PHE A 46 8.38 9.73 4.07
C PHE A 46 8.95 10.88 4.90
N GLY A 47 10.07 11.49 4.46
CA GLY A 47 10.67 12.65 5.15
C GLY A 47 9.75 13.87 5.27
N HIS A 48 8.71 13.95 4.42
CA HIS A 48 7.72 15.01 4.41
C HIS A 48 6.32 14.53 4.83
N SER A 49 6.24 13.49 5.66
CA SER A 49 4.95 12.91 6.10
C SER A 49 3.99 13.95 6.70
N TYR A 50 4.50 14.95 7.42
CA TYR A 50 3.74 16.13 7.86
C TYR A 50 4.66 17.33 8.14
N PRO A 51 4.13 18.57 8.28
CA PRO A 51 4.94 19.74 8.64
C PRO A 51 5.73 19.55 9.94
N GLY A 52 7.06 19.56 9.83
CA GLY A 52 7.97 19.35 10.95
C GLY A 52 8.46 17.91 11.15
N PHE A 53 7.97 16.94 10.37
CA PHE A 53 8.40 15.53 10.49
C PHE A 53 9.90 15.36 10.21
N LEU A 54 10.44 16.03 9.19
CA LEU A 54 11.88 15.98 8.90
C LEU A 54 12.74 16.47 10.07
N THR A 55 12.29 17.50 10.79
CA THR A 55 12.97 18.00 11.99
C THR A 55 12.93 16.97 13.11
N GLU A 56 11.79 16.28 13.26
CA GLU A 56 11.64 15.20 14.22
C GLU A 56 12.56 14.01 13.90
N LEU A 57 12.61 13.58 12.63
CA LEU A 57 13.52 12.53 12.17
C LEU A 57 14.98 12.88 12.49
N LYS A 58 15.40 14.11 12.16
CA LYS A 58 16.76 14.58 12.46
C LYS A 58 17.07 14.50 13.95
N LYS A 59 16.14 14.93 14.80
CA LYS A 59 16.30 14.82 16.26
C LYS A 59 16.44 13.36 16.71
N GLN A 60 15.62 12.44 16.19
CA GLN A 60 15.72 11.02 16.55
C GLN A 60 17.03 10.38 16.07
N ILE A 61 17.57 10.83 14.93
CA ILE A 61 18.89 10.41 14.43
C ILE A 61 20.00 10.93 15.34
N GLU A 62 19.95 12.21 15.73
CA GLU A 62 20.92 12.84 16.65
C GLU A 62 20.91 12.19 18.04
N GLU A 63 19.74 11.76 18.51
CA GLU A 63 19.57 11.00 19.75
C GLU A 63 20.00 9.52 19.64
N GLY A 64 20.42 9.05 18.45
CA GLY A 64 20.82 7.66 18.21
C GLY A 64 19.67 6.66 18.22
N LYS A 65 18.42 7.12 18.12
CA LYS A 65 17.22 6.27 18.10
C LYS A 65 16.85 5.76 16.71
N LEU A 66 17.39 6.38 15.66
CA LEU A 66 17.07 6.08 14.28
C LEU A 66 18.34 6.14 13.42
N ASN A 67 18.50 5.19 12.50
CA ASN A 67 19.51 5.28 11.45
C ASN A 67 19.11 6.31 10.38
N PRO A 68 20.04 7.17 9.90
CA PRO A 68 19.73 8.13 8.83
C PRO A 68 19.41 7.50 7.47
N LYS A 69 19.57 6.18 7.32
CA LYS A 69 19.32 5.45 6.07
C LYS A 69 18.14 4.48 6.22
N ILE A 70 17.46 4.24 5.10
CA ILE A 70 16.59 3.09 4.90
C ILE A 70 17.38 2.04 4.13
N ASP A 71 17.34 0.80 4.59
CA ASP A 71 18.01 -0.34 3.95
C ASP A 71 17.13 -0.92 2.86
N PHE A 72 17.40 -0.54 1.61
CA PHE A 72 16.76 -1.15 0.46
C PHE A 72 17.52 -2.41 0.06
N VAL A 73 16.83 -3.55 0.11
CA VAL A 73 17.40 -4.86 -0.26
C VAL A 73 16.93 -5.24 -1.66
N PHE A 74 17.86 -5.25 -2.61
CA PHE A 74 17.64 -5.56 -4.02
C PHE A 74 17.93 -7.04 -4.33
N ALA A 75 17.32 -7.94 -3.57
CA ALA A 75 17.50 -9.38 -3.73
C ALA A 75 16.39 -10.00 -4.59
N GLU A 76 16.75 -10.91 -5.49
CA GLU A 76 15.84 -11.70 -6.32
C GLU A 76 15.29 -12.91 -5.55
N GLU A 77 14.65 -12.62 -4.42
CA GLU A 77 14.17 -13.61 -3.46
C GLU A 77 12.67 -13.44 -3.21
N ALA A 78 12.01 -14.55 -2.90
CA ALA A 78 10.60 -14.56 -2.52
C ALA A 78 10.40 -13.77 -1.22
N ILE A 79 9.18 -13.29 -0.96
CA ILE A 79 8.91 -12.60 0.31
C ILE A 79 8.95 -13.61 1.46
N ARG A 80 8.42 -14.81 1.30
CA ARG A 80 8.53 -15.87 2.31
C ARG A 80 9.92 -16.50 2.28
N HIS A 81 10.50 -16.70 3.46
CA HIS A 81 11.71 -17.47 3.69
C HIS A 81 11.51 -18.45 4.86
N ASP A 82 12.49 -19.31 5.13
CA ASP A 82 12.38 -20.43 6.09
C ASP A 82 11.92 -20.03 7.50
N THR A 83 12.26 -18.81 7.92
CA THR A 83 12.03 -18.31 9.28
C THR A 83 11.05 -17.13 9.34
N GLY A 84 10.42 -16.74 8.22
CA GLY A 84 9.50 -15.61 8.22
C GLY A 84 9.21 -15.01 6.85
N PHE A 85 9.05 -13.68 6.84
CA PHE A 85 8.76 -12.91 5.64
C PHE A 85 9.69 -11.69 5.56
N HIS A 86 10.12 -11.37 4.34
CA HIS A 86 10.80 -10.14 3.96
C HIS A 86 9.80 -8.97 3.86
N THR A 87 8.92 -8.84 4.84
CA THR A 87 8.10 -7.64 5.03
C THR A 87 8.96 -6.51 5.61
N PRO A 88 8.50 -5.25 5.53
CA PRO A 88 9.14 -4.15 6.22
C PRO A 88 9.34 -4.47 7.69
N ARG A 89 10.52 -4.14 8.21
CA ARG A 89 10.90 -4.43 9.58
C ARG A 89 12.01 -3.50 10.05
N VAL A 90 12.15 -3.41 11.36
CA VAL A 90 13.27 -2.75 12.02
C VAL A 90 14.37 -3.77 12.35
N ALA A 91 15.61 -3.48 11.92
CA ALA A 91 16.80 -4.17 12.41
C ALA A 91 17.24 -3.55 13.74
N LYS A 92 17.14 -4.30 14.85
CA LYS A 92 17.32 -3.78 16.22
C LYS A 92 18.73 -3.26 16.47
N GLU A 93 19.72 -3.94 15.94
CA GLU A 93 21.15 -3.64 16.14
C GLU A 93 21.57 -2.35 15.43
N SER A 94 21.06 -2.13 14.21
CA SER A 94 21.40 -0.97 13.39
C SER A 94 20.39 0.17 13.49
N ARG A 95 19.26 -0.05 14.16
CA ARG A 95 18.09 0.85 14.26
C ARG A 95 17.63 1.35 12.88
N MET A 96 17.68 0.46 11.91
CA MET A 96 17.44 0.75 10.49
C MET A 96 16.16 0.07 10.05
N ILE A 97 15.34 0.79 9.29
CA ILE A 97 14.17 0.20 8.62
C ILE A 97 14.65 -0.49 7.36
N GLN A 98 14.29 -1.75 7.18
CA GLN A 98 14.62 -2.56 6.01
C GLN A 98 13.40 -2.72 5.10
N LEU A 99 13.59 -2.51 3.79
CA LEU A 99 12.58 -2.67 2.75
C LEU A 99 13.14 -3.56 1.64
N HIS A 100 12.51 -4.71 1.40
CA HIS A 100 12.83 -5.56 0.25
C HIS A 100 12.12 -5.10 -1.03
N GLU A 101 12.86 -5.04 -2.14
CA GLU A 101 12.31 -4.68 -3.45
C GLU A 101 11.17 -5.61 -3.89
N THR A 102 11.26 -6.91 -3.60
CA THR A 102 10.20 -7.88 -3.88
C THR A 102 8.90 -7.53 -3.15
N PHE A 103 8.97 -7.13 -1.87
CA PHE A 103 7.80 -6.70 -1.11
C PHE A 103 7.22 -5.40 -1.67
N LEU A 104 8.06 -4.44 -2.05
CA LEU A 104 7.62 -3.19 -2.67
C LEU A 104 6.90 -3.45 -4.00
N SER A 105 7.41 -4.38 -4.81
CA SER A 105 6.77 -4.80 -6.07
C SER A 105 5.42 -5.46 -5.82
N TYR A 106 5.36 -6.38 -4.86
CA TYR A 106 4.12 -6.98 -4.37
C TYR A 106 3.10 -5.90 -3.97
N LEU A 107 3.47 -4.97 -3.10
CA LEU A 107 2.55 -3.95 -2.60
C LEU A 107 2.00 -3.07 -3.72
N TRP A 108 2.83 -2.71 -4.71
CA TRP A 108 2.36 -1.97 -5.88
C TRP A 108 1.38 -2.80 -6.72
N CYS A 109 1.65 -4.09 -6.92
CA CYS A 109 0.75 -5.00 -7.64
C CYS A 109 -0.62 -5.10 -6.94
N ILE A 110 -0.63 -5.24 -5.61
CA ILE A 110 -1.86 -5.26 -4.80
C ILE A 110 -2.60 -3.92 -4.90
N THR A 111 -1.88 -2.82 -4.82
CA THR A 111 -2.44 -1.47 -4.95
C THR A 111 -3.13 -1.30 -6.31
N TYR A 112 -2.45 -1.69 -7.40
CA TYR A 112 -2.98 -1.62 -8.75
C TYR A 112 -4.26 -2.47 -8.86
N ALA A 113 -4.19 -3.71 -8.40
CA ALA A 113 -5.32 -4.63 -8.47
C ALA A 113 -6.56 -4.07 -7.76
N ILE A 114 -6.41 -3.65 -6.49
CA ILE A 114 -7.52 -3.09 -5.71
C ILE A 114 -8.09 -1.83 -6.39
N TYR A 115 -7.22 -0.90 -6.79
CA TYR A 115 -7.65 0.37 -7.37
C TYR A 115 -8.38 0.17 -8.70
N ILE A 116 -7.79 -0.60 -9.62
CA ILE A 116 -8.38 -0.79 -10.95
C ILE A 116 -9.64 -1.63 -10.90
N LEU A 117 -9.67 -2.71 -10.11
CA LEU A 117 -10.90 -3.49 -9.94
C LEU A 117 -12.00 -2.66 -9.29
N TYR A 118 -11.67 -1.82 -8.31
CA TYR A 118 -12.65 -0.90 -7.74
C TYR A 118 -13.21 0.06 -8.80
N LEU A 119 -12.35 0.71 -9.60
CA LEU A 119 -12.82 1.61 -10.64
C LEU A 119 -13.74 0.92 -11.65
N GLU A 120 -13.26 -0.17 -12.25
CA GLU A 120 -13.92 -0.83 -13.38
C GLU A 120 -15.20 -1.58 -12.96
N THR A 121 -15.24 -2.14 -11.74
CA THR A 121 -16.36 -3.00 -11.30
C THR A 121 -17.31 -2.33 -10.31
N VAL A 122 -16.91 -1.20 -9.71
CA VAL A 122 -17.71 -0.51 -8.69
C VAL A 122 -17.96 0.93 -9.07
N ASP A 123 -16.91 1.75 -9.21
CA ASP A 123 -17.05 3.20 -9.34
C ASP A 123 -17.65 3.61 -10.70
N TYR A 124 -17.06 3.15 -11.81
CA TYR A 124 -17.54 3.48 -13.15
C TYR A 124 -18.97 3.00 -13.39
N PRO A 125 -19.36 1.76 -13.05
CA PRO A 125 -20.75 1.33 -13.11
C PRO A 125 -21.70 2.21 -12.29
N ALA A 126 -21.33 2.56 -11.06
CA ALA A 126 -22.15 3.42 -10.20
C ALA A 126 -22.32 4.82 -10.79
N MET A 127 -21.23 5.43 -11.28
CA MET A 127 -21.23 6.74 -11.91
C MET A 127 -22.04 6.77 -13.21
N ASN A 128 -21.96 5.72 -14.03
CA ASN A 128 -22.79 5.58 -15.23
C ASN A 128 -24.28 5.42 -14.89
N LYS A 129 -24.61 4.65 -13.85
CA LYS A 129 -25.99 4.51 -13.35
C LYS A 129 -26.55 5.86 -12.90
N ILE A 130 -25.77 6.64 -12.15
CA ILE A 130 -26.16 8.00 -11.71
C ILE A 130 -26.34 8.94 -12.89
N ALA A 131 -25.42 8.90 -13.87
CA ALA A 131 -25.48 9.75 -15.04
C ALA A 131 -26.63 9.41 -16.00
N GLY A 132 -27.12 8.16 -15.99
CA GLY A 132 -28.12 7.65 -16.92
C GLY A 132 -27.58 7.37 -18.33
N TYR A 133 -26.26 7.44 -18.54
CA TYR A 133 -25.55 7.09 -19.77
C TYR A 133 -24.13 6.61 -19.47
N GLU A 134 -23.48 5.98 -20.44
CA GLU A 134 -22.09 5.53 -20.33
C GLU A 134 -21.13 6.73 -20.44
N LYS A 135 -20.70 7.26 -19.29
CA LYS A 135 -19.70 8.33 -19.18
C LYS A 135 -18.28 7.77 -19.02
N TYR A 136 -18.16 6.68 -18.28
CA TYR A 136 -16.91 5.98 -17.98
C TYR A 136 -17.02 4.53 -18.46
N PRO A 137 -16.54 4.20 -19.68
CA PRO A 137 -16.69 2.85 -20.21
C PRO A 137 -15.87 1.86 -19.38
N VAL A 138 -16.47 0.70 -19.09
CA VAL A 138 -15.81 -0.39 -18.37
C VAL A 138 -14.92 -1.17 -19.34
N SER A 139 -13.67 -1.43 -18.94
CA SER A 139 -12.67 -2.13 -19.74
C SER A 139 -12.36 -3.52 -19.19
N GLU A 140 -12.87 -4.55 -19.86
CA GLU A 140 -12.53 -5.95 -19.55
C GLU A 140 -11.03 -6.22 -19.65
N SER A 141 -10.32 -5.52 -20.55
CA SER A 141 -8.86 -5.61 -20.65
C SER A 141 -8.18 -5.09 -19.37
N ASN A 142 -8.69 -4.01 -18.77
CA ASN A 142 -8.11 -3.47 -17.53
C ASN A 142 -8.39 -4.40 -16.35
N ILE A 143 -9.60 -4.96 -16.27
CA ILE A 143 -9.97 -5.97 -15.27
C ILE A 143 -9.06 -7.19 -15.38
N ALA A 144 -8.84 -7.71 -16.59
CA ALA A 144 -7.97 -8.86 -16.83
C ALA A 144 -6.51 -8.57 -16.43
N LYS A 145 -5.97 -7.40 -16.81
CA LYS A 145 -4.62 -6.96 -16.42
C LYS A 145 -4.48 -6.80 -14.91
N ALA A 146 -5.48 -6.25 -14.24
CA ALA A 146 -5.49 -6.09 -12.79
C ALA A 146 -5.48 -7.44 -12.05
N ARG A 147 -6.26 -8.41 -12.53
CA ARG A 147 -6.25 -9.79 -11.99
C ARG A 147 -4.93 -10.51 -12.25
N ALA A 148 -4.39 -10.40 -13.47
CA ALA A 148 -3.08 -10.98 -13.79
C ALA A 148 -1.95 -10.40 -12.92
N LEU A 149 -1.99 -9.09 -12.67
CA LEU A 149 -1.03 -8.43 -11.80
C LEU A 149 -1.22 -8.79 -10.32
N PHE A 150 -2.46 -8.98 -9.86
CA PHE A 150 -2.73 -9.53 -8.52
C PHE A 150 -2.13 -10.94 -8.35
N ASP A 151 -2.30 -11.80 -9.35
CA ASP A 151 -1.74 -13.15 -9.35
C ASP A 151 -0.21 -13.13 -9.35
N TYR A 152 0.41 -12.30 -10.18
CA TYR A 152 1.85 -12.05 -10.14
C TYR A 152 2.30 -11.56 -8.75
N GLY A 153 1.64 -10.53 -8.20
CA GLY A 153 1.95 -9.99 -6.88
C GLY A 153 1.92 -11.06 -5.79
N LYS A 154 0.84 -11.83 -5.68
CA LYS A 154 0.75 -12.92 -4.69
C LYS A 154 1.79 -14.01 -4.92
N SER A 155 2.16 -14.27 -6.17
CA SER A 155 3.18 -15.29 -6.49
C SER A 155 4.52 -14.94 -5.84
N LEU A 156 4.87 -13.64 -5.79
CA LEU A 156 6.08 -13.13 -5.13
C LEU A 156 6.14 -13.45 -3.63
N ILE A 157 5.00 -13.74 -2.99
CA ILE A 157 4.98 -14.20 -1.60
C ILE A 157 5.67 -15.56 -1.48
N ALA A 158 5.44 -16.48 -2.42
CA ALA A 158 5.90 -17.86 -2.35
C ALA A 158 7.17 -18.11 -3.16
N PHE A 159 7.33 -17.47 -4.32
CA PHE A 159 8.49 -17.62 -5.19
C PHE A 159 8.81 -16.31 -5.91
N TYR A 160 10.10 -16.02 -6.09
CA TYR A 160 10.50 -14.88 -6.92
C TYR A 160 10.39 -15.22 -8.40
N SER A 161 9.86 -14.27 -9.16
CA SER A 161 9.98 -14.24 -10.61
C SER A 161 10.13 -12.79 -11.07
N GLY A 162 10.81 -12.57 -12.20
CA GLY A 162 10.94 -11.24 -12.76
C GLY A 162 9.59 -10.68 -13.23
N TRP A 163 9.40 -9.36 -13.09
CA TRP A 163 8.19 -8.67 -13.53
C TRP A 163 8.16 -8.57 -15.05
N ASP A 164 7.17 -9.17 -15.69
CA ASP A 164 6.94 -9.01 -17.13
C ASP A 164 6.50 -7.58 -17.47
N LYS A 165 7.47 -6.75 -17.88
CA LYS A 165 7.25 -5.34 -18.23
C LYS A 165 6.52 -5.13 -19.55
N GLU A 166 6.42 -6.16 -20.39
CA GLU A 166 5.81 -6.05 -21.71
C GLU A 166 4.31 -6.31 -21.65
N GLN A 167 3.89 -7.28 -20.82
CA GLN A 167 2.49 -7.70 -20.72
C GLN A 167 1.78 -7.16 -19.48
N LEU A 168 2.49 -6.92 -18.38
CA LEU A 168 1.89 -6.47 -17.13
C LEU A 168 2.09 -4.96 -16.88
N PRO A 169 1.05 -4.28 -16.35
CA PRO A 169 1.18 -2.89 -15.91
C PRO A 169 2.30 -2.74 -14.88
N ASN A 170 3.07 -1.64 -14.98
CA ASN A 170 4.18 -1.37 -14.06
C ASN A 170 4.47 0.15 -13.99
N PRO A 171 5.15 0.64 -12.93
CA PRO A 171 5.42 2.06 -12.75
C PRO A 171 6.59 2.61 -13.59
N GLU A 172 7.40 1.74 -14.21
CA GLU A 172 8.62 2.10 -14.96
C GLU A 172 8.32 2.42 -16.43
N ILE A 173 7.57 1.54 -17.10
CA ILE A 173 7.29 1.59 -18.53
C ILE A 173 5.78 1.46 -18.77
N TYR A 174 5.18 2.49 -19.37
CA TYR A 174 3.74 2.50 -19.70
C TYR A 174 3.43 3.50 -20.81
N LEU A 175 2.24 3.42 -21.40
CA LEU A 175 1.76 4.39 -22.39
C LEU A 175 1.31 5.68 -21.72
N ALA A 176 1.76 6.83 -22.23
CA ALA A 176 1.37 8.14 -21.71
C ALA A 176 -0.15 8.37 -21.76
N GLU A 177 -0.83 7.75 -22.72
CA GLU A 177 -2.28 7.77 -22.88
C GLU A 177 -3.00 7.04 -21.74
N GLU A 178 -2.38 6.04 -21.14
CA GLU A 178 -2.92 5.22 -20.06
C GLU A 178 -2.38 5.64 -18.68
N ARG A 179 -1.64 6.75 -18.60
CA ARG A 179 -0.87 7.18 -17.42
C ARG A 179 -1.67 7.25 -16.12
N ASN A 180 -2.97 7.50 -16.20
CA ASN A 180 -3.84 7.57 -15.04
C ASN A 180 -3.78 6.28 -14.20
N TYR A 181 -3.69 5.11 -14.82
CA TYR A 181 -3.67 3.85 -14.09
C TYR A 181 -2.37 3.65 -13.28
N PRO A 182 -1.17 3.63 -13.89
CA PRO A 182 0.08 3.43 -13.13
C PRO A 182 0.44 4.63 -12.25
N GLU A 183 0.10 5.87 -12.62
CA GLU A 183 0.44 7.05 -11.81
C GLU A 183 -0.48 7.16 -10.58
N GLN A 184 -1.79 6.98 -10.72
CA GLN A 184 -2.69 6.97 -9.55
C GLN A 184 -2.42 5.78 -8.63
N THR A 185 -2.12 4.61 -9.19
CA THR A 185 -1.62 3.47 -8.41
C THR A 185 -0.38 3.86 -7.61
N SER A 186 0.58 4.54 -8.25
CA SER A 186 1.81 4.97 -7.57
C SER A 186 1.55 5.99 -6.46
N LEU A 187 0.48 6.79 -6.54
CA LEU A 187 0.06 7.69 -5.45
C LEU A 187 -0.41 6.89 -4.24
N PHE A 188 -1.41 6.00 -4.40
CA PHE A 188 -1.90 5.16 -3.31
C PHE A 188 -0.79 4.27 -2.72
N TYR A 189 0.06 3.69 -3.59
CA TYR A 189 1.20 2.89 -3.19
C TYR A 189 2.20 3.69 -2.33
N THR A 190 2.49 4.93 -2.74
CA THR A 190 3.42 5.80 -2.01
C THR A 190 2.89 6.10 -0.61
N ASP A 191 1.59 6.39 -0.49
CA ASP A 191 0.96 6.61 0.81
C ASP A 191 0.86 5.32 1.65
N ALA A 192 0.68 4.16 1.02
CA ALA A 192 0.72 2.85 1.70
C ALA A 192 2.12 2.55 2.28
N VAL A 193 3.18 2.75 1.50
CA VAL A 193 4.56 2.60 1.99
C VAL A 193 4.87 3.65 3.06
N LYS A 194 4.40 4.90 2.90
CA LYS A 194 4.57 5.95 3.91
C LYS A 194 3.91 5.57 5.24
N PHE A 195 2.70 5.00 5.20
CA PHE A 195 2.03 4.44 6.37
C PHE A 195 2.89 3.35 7.03
N ILE A 196 3.37 2.37 6.27
CA ILE A 196 4.22 1.29 6.79
C ILE A 196 5.53 1.83 7.40
N LEU A 197 6.21 2.76 6.72
CA LEU A 197 7.42 3.39 7.25
C LEU A 197 7.16 4.19 8.54
N SER A 198 6.01 4.85 8.65
CA SER A 198 5.60 5.57 9.86
C SER A 198 5.28 4.60 11.01
N HIS A 199 4.74 3.41 10.71
CA HIS A 199 4.53 2.33 11.65
C HIS A 199 5.88 1.81 12.20
N GLU A 200 6.81 1.43 11.32
CA GLU A 200 8.16 0.98 11.72
C GLU A 200 8.95 2.07 12.48
N TYR A 201 8.82 3.33 12.06
CA TYR A 201 9.39 4.47 12.77
C TYR A 201 8.85 4.57 14.20
N THR A 202 7.58 4.28 14.42
CA THR A 202 6.99 4.31 15.77
C THR A 202 7.58 3.21 16.65
N HIS A 203 7.78 2.00 16.11
CA HIS A 203 8.51 0.95 16.83
C HIS A 203 9.93 1.39 17.22
N LEU A 204 10.67 2.02 16.30
CA LEU A 204 12.01 2.55 16.60
C LEU A 204 12.01 3.64 17.67
N LYS A 205 11.05 4.56 17.58
CA LYS A 205 10.98 5.74 18.46
C LYS A 205 10.50 5.38 19.86
N LEU A 206 9.52 4.49 19.97
CA LEU A 206 8.78 4.25 21.21
C LEU A 206 9.04 2.86 21.79
N HIS A 207 9.05 1.80 20.97
CA HIS A 207 8.92 0.43 21.48
C HIS A 207 10.23 -0.35 21.60
N ILE A 208 11.23 -0.06 20.74
CA ILE A 208 12.42 -0.91 20.58
C ILE A 208 13.25 -1.07 21.87
N ASP A 209 13.25 -0.04 22.71
CA ASP A 209 13.94 0.01 24.00
C ASP A 209 13.10 -0.53 25.16
N GLN A 210 11.81 -0.83 24.92
CA GLN A 210 10.89 -1.41 25.90
C GLN A 210 10.82 -2.93 25.83
N ILE A 211 11.33 -3.54 24.75
CA ILE A 211 11.22 -4.98 24.50
C ILE A 211 12.47 -5.71 25.00
N ASP A 212 12.25 -6.61 25.95
CA ASP A 212 13.23 -7.57 26.49
C ASP A 212 12.71 -9.02 26.43
N GLU A 213 13.49 -9.96 26.96
CA GLU A 213 13.16 -11.40 26.97
C GLU A 213 11.94 -11.77 27.84
N ASN A 214 11.48 -10.86 28.70
CA ASN A 214 10.37 -11.08 29.62
C ASN A 214 9.09 -10.35 29.20
N THR A 215 9.10 -9.68 28.04
CA THR A 215 7.96 -8.88 27.56
C THR A 215 6.77 -9.80 27.23
N PRO A 216 5.61 -9.64 27.89
CA PRO A 216 4.43 -10.46 27.60
C PRO A 216 3.88 -10.23 26.20
N GLU A 217 3.26 -11.26 25.62
CA GLU A 217 2.65 -11.20 24.29
C GLU A 217 1.63 -10.06 24.11
N SER A 218 0.83 -9.80 25.14
CA SER A 218 -0.17 -8.71 25.14
C SER A 218 0.44 -7.32 24.95
N TYR A 219 1.71 -7.12 25.35
CA TYR A 219 2.41 -5.86 25.11
C TYR A 219 2.77 -5.68 23.64
N TYR A 220 3.11 -6.75 22.93
CA TYR A 220 3.35 -6.67 21.48
C TYR A 220 2.09 -6.24 20.75
N GLN A 221 0.94 -6.83 21.05
CA GLN A 221 -0.33 -6.41 20.42
C GLN A 221 -0.66 -4.93 20.71
N ALA A 222 -0.40 -4.45 21.93
CA ALA A 222 -0.59 -3.04 22.27
C ALA A 222 0.37 -2.12 21.50
N PHE A 223 1.64 -2.51 21.36
CA PHE A 223 2.64 -1.77 20.57
C PHE A 223 2.28 -1.70 19.08
N GLU A 224 1.72 -2.77 18.51
CA GLU A 224 1.25 -2.78 17.13
C GLU A 224 0.07 -1.81 16.92
N TYR A 225 -0.90 -1.78 17.85
CA TYR A 225 -1.99 -0.79 17.81
C TYR A 225 -1.47 0.64 17.98
N GLU A 226 -0.51 0.87 18.89
CA GLU A 226 0.11 2.18 19.06
C GLU A 226 0.84 2.63 17.80
N ALA A 227 1.59 1.72 17.16
CA ALA A 227 2.30 1.98 15.91
C ALA A 227 1.33 2.28 14.76
N ASP A 228 0.26 1.51 14.59
CA ASP A 228 -0.79 1.78 13.60
C ASP A 228 -1.44 3.15 13.83
N ASN A 229 -1.86 3.43 15.06
CA ASN A 229 -2.53 4.69 15.40
C ASN A 229 -1.62 5.90 15.20
N ALA A 230 -0.34 5.78 15.59
CA ALA A 230 0.65 6.81 15.32
C ALA A 230 0.87 7.00 13.81
N ALA A 231 0.94 5.92 13.05
CA ALA A 231 1.13 5.97 11.60
C ALA A 231 -0.06 6.61 10.87
N ILE A 232 -1.30 6.25 11.25
CA ILE A 232 -2.54 6.87 10.76
C ILE A 232 -2.53 8.36 11.07
N LYS A 233 -2.30 8.73 12.34
CA LYS A 233 -2.26 10.13 12.78
C LYS A 233 -1.21 10.95 12.03
N ASN A 234 0.00 10.42 11.89
CA ASN A 234 1.09 11.09 11.15
C ASN A 234 0.71 11.30 9.68
N SER A 235 0.11 10.30 9.05
CA SER A 235 -0.32 10.36 7.66
C SER A 235 -1.43 11.40 7.45
N LEU A 236 -2.45 11.40 8.32
CA LEU A 236 -3.56 12.36 8.26
C LEU A 236 -3.12 13.79 8.61
N LYS A 237 -2.15 13.97 9.51
CA LYS A 237 -1.61 15.28 9.87
C LYS A 237 -0.95 16.00 8.68
N GLY A 238 -0.39 15.26 7.73
CA GLY A 238 0.18 15.83 6.50
C GLY A 238 -0.79 15.87 5.31
N ALA A 239 -2.00 15.33 5.46
CA ALA A 239 -2.98 15.31 4.39
C ALA A 239 -3.55 16.71 4.12
N THR A 240 -3.72 17.03 2.85
CA THR A 240 -4.47 18.21 2.39
C THR A 240 -5.82 17.75 1.84
N LYS A 241 -6.69 18.70 1.49
CA LYS A 241 -7.95 18.37 0.79
C LYS A 241 -7.72 17.61 -0.52
N ASP A 242 -6.61 17.88 -1.20
CA ASP A 242 -6.29 17.26 -2.50
C ASP A 242 -5.64 15.88 -2.34
N SER A 243 -4.96 15.61 -1.22
CA SER A 243 -4.26 14.34 -0.99
C SER A 243 -4.99 13.38 -0.06
N ILE A 244 -6.07 13.80 0.61
CA ILE A 244 -6.74 12.98 1.63
C ILE A 244 -7.22 11.63 1.08
N TYR A 245 -7.64 11.57 -0.18
CA TYR A 245 -8.05 10.33 -0.83
C TYR A 245 -6.88 9.35 -0.99
N ALA A 246 -5.73 9.83 -1.48
CA ALA A 246 -4.53 9.02 -1.65
C ALA A 246 -4.00 8.54 -0.29
N VAL A 247 -3.98 9.43 0.71
CA VAL A 247 -3.57 9.10 2.09
C VAL A 247 -4.49 8.04 2.70
N SER A 248 -5.80 8.24 2.63
CA SER A 248 -6.78 7.32 3.21
C SER A 248 -6.75 5.96 2.52
N GLY A 249 -6.79 5.95 1.17
CA GLY A 249 -6.67 4.72 0.39
C GLY A 249 -5.35 3.99 0.60
N GLY A 250 -4.23 4.72 0.74
CA GLY A 250 -2.91 4.17 1.04
C GLY A 250 -2.85 3.48 2.39
N ILE A 251 -3.41 4.07 3.46
CA ILE A 251 -3.51 3.43 4.78
C ILE A 251 -4.26 2.10 4.68
N ILE A 252 -5.43 2.11 4.02
CA ILE A 252 -6.27 0.91 3.87
C ILE A 252 -5.55 -0.18 3.07
N ILE A 253 -4.92 0.18 1.95
CA ILE A 253 -4.17 -0.77 1.11
C ILE A 253 -2.94 -1.32 1.85
N GLY A 254 -2.24 -0.49 2.63
CA GLY A 254 -1.13 -0.92 3.46
C GLY A 254 -1.54 -2.04 4.42
N ILE A 255 -2.69 -1.88 5.10
CA ILE A 255 -3.22 -2.91 6.00
C ILE A 255 -3.74 -4.14 5.24
N LEU A 256 -4.52 -3.94 4.16
CA LEU A 256 -5.05 -5.02 3.32
C LEU A 256 -3.95 -5.91 2.75
N SER A 257 -2.78 -5.33 2.44
CA SER A 257 -1.64 -6.09 1.93
C SER A 257 -1.20 -7.21 2.88
N MET A 258 -1.51 -7.16 4.17
CA MET A 258 -1.16 -8.24 5.10
C MET A 258 -2.11 -9.45 5.01
N PHE A 259 -3.34 -9.27 4.50
CA PHE A 259 -4.33 -10.34 4.42
C PHE A 259 -3.89 -11.45 3.47
N PHE A 260 -3.25 -11.10 2.35
CA PHE A 260 -2.91 -12.07 1.31
C PHE A 260 -1.77 -13.05 1.68
N PHE A 261 -1.15 -12.89 2.86
CA PHE A 261 -0.10 -13.79 3.34
C PHE A 261 -0.66 -15.09 3.97
N LYS A 262 -1.88 -15.07 4.51
CA LYS A 262 -2.48 -16.19 5.24
C LYS A 262 -4.00 -16.26 5.08
N ALA A 263 -4.55 -17.47 5.17
CA ALA A 263 -5.98 -17.76 5.12
C ALA A 263 -6.74 -17.37 6.40
N THR A 264 -6.03 -16.93 7.44
CA THR A 264 -6.58 -16.53 8.74
C THR A 264 -6.01 -15.18 9.11
N THR A 265 -6.80 -14.40 9.84
CA THR A 265 -6.38 -13.06 10.26
C THR A 265 -5.79 -13.00 11.67
N SER A 266 -5.82 -14.11 12.41
CA SER A 266 -5.30 -14.18 13.78
C SER A 266 -3.77 -14.23 13.86
N GLY A 267 -3.23 -13.53 14.85
CA GLY A 267 -1.81 -13.51 15.19
C GLY A 267 -1.60 -13.67 16.70
N GLU A 268 -0.46 -14.26 17.05
CA GLU A 268 0.01 -14.38 18.44
C GLU A 268 0.47 -13.01 18.96
N LYS A 269 1.48 -12.43 18.30
CA LYS A 269 2.08 -11.13 18.66
C LYS A 269 1.48 -9.92 17.97
N HIS A 270 0.58 -10.13 17.02
CA HIS A 270 -0.06 -9.06 16.26
C HIS A 270 -1.58 -9.13 16.47
N PRO A 271 -2.26 -7.98 16.55
CA PRO A 271 -3.72 -7.96 16.55
C PRO A 271 -4.27 -8.59 15.27
N ASP A 272 -5.49 -9.07 15.38
CA ASP A 272 -6.30 -9.55 14.26
C ASP A 272 -6.29 -8.54 13.11
N ALA A 273 -5.94 -8.98 11.90
CA ALA A 273 -5.79 -8.08 10.75
C ALA A 273 -7.09 -7.31 10.42
N GLU A 274 -8.26 -7.92 10.64
CA GLU A 274 -9.55 -7.25 10.47
C GLU A 274 -9.87 -6.21 11.53
N ASP A 275 -9.32 -6.35 12.74
CA ASP A 275 -9.49 -5.35 13.79
C ASP A 275 -8.58 -4.15 13.50
N ARG A 276 -7.35 -4.37 13.02
CA ARG A 276 -6.47 -3.32 12.53
C ARG A 276 -7.12 -2.53 11.38
N LEU A 277 -7.72 -3.23 10.43
CA LEU A 277 -8.42 -2.62 9.29
C LEU A 277 -9.64 -1.80 9.74
N THR A 278 -10.45 -2.33 10.65
CA THR A 278 -11.62 -1.63 11.21
C THR A 278 -11.19 -0.38 11.97
N ASN A 279 -10.19 -0.51 12.84
CA ASN A 279 -9.62 0.60 13.60
C ASN A 279 -9.09 1.72 12.69
N ALA A 280 -8.48 1.38 11.55
CA ALA A 280 -8.05 2.37 10.57
C ALA A 280 -9.23 3.08 9.91
N LEU A 281 -10.21 2.34 9.38
CA LEU A 281 -11.38 2.90 8.70
C LEU A 281 -12.21 3.85 9.60
N GLU A 282 -12.30 3.53 10.90
CA GLU A 282 -13.01 4.36 11.89
C GLU A 282 -12.25 5.64 12.28
N GLN A 283 -10.95 5.71 12.05
CA GLN A 283 -10.13 6.91 12.29
C GLN A 283 -10.04 7.85 11.09
N LEU A 284 -10.41 7.39 9.90
CA LEU A 284 -10.39 8.22 8.69
C LEU A 284 -11.50 9.29 8.76
N PRO A 285 -11.25 10.50 8.24
CA PRO A 285 -12.25 11.56 8.23
C PRO A 285 -13.46 11.17 7.36
N ASP A 286 -14.65 11.63 7.76
CA ASP A 286 -15.92 11.32 7.08
C ASP A 286 -16.04 11.86 5.64
N VAL A 287 -15.10 12.72 5.20
CA VAL A 287 -15.11 13.28 3.84
C VAL A 287 -14.94 12.14 2.83
N ASP A 288 -16.04 11.75 2.20
CA ASP A 288 -16.11 10.76 1.11
C ASP A 288 -15.35 9.45 1.41
N ASN A 289 -15.51 8.94 2.65
CA ASN A 289 -14.96 7.65 3.13
C ASN A 289 -15.42 6.44 2.27
N GLU A 290 -16.35 6.63 1.33
CA GLU A 290 -16.83 5.59 0.42
C GLU A 290 -15.70 4.89 -0.35
N LEU A 291 -14.67 5.63 -0.79
CA LEU A 291 -13.51 5.05 -1.48
C LEU A 291 -12.75 4.07 -0.57
N SER A 292 -12.47 4.47 0.67
CA SER A 292 -11.73 3.66 1.63
C SER A 292 -12.51 2.40 2.03
N TRP A 293 -13.82 2.52 2.30
CA TRP A 293 -14.70 1.37 2.51
C TRP A 293 -14.77 0.48 1.26
N GLY A 294 -14.79 1.09 0.07
CA GLY A 294 -14.77 0.40 -1.22
C GLY A 294 -13.50 -0.42 -1.45
N PHE A 295 -12.33 0.16 -1.16
CA PHE A 295 -11.04 -0.54 -1.20
C PHE A 295 -10.98 -1.66 -0.18
N ALA A 296 -11.50 -1.44 1.03
CA ALA A 296 -11.60 -2.48 2.05
C ALA A 296 -12.45 -3.66 1.57
N CYS A 297 -13.63 -3.41 1.00
CA CYS A 297 -14.48 -4.46 0.43
C CYS A 297 -13.77 -5.19 -0.71
N MET A 298 -13.17 -4.46 -1.66
CA MET A 298 -12.47 -5.06 -2.80
C MET A 298 -11.29 -5.94 -2.36
N GLY A 299 -10.49 -5.48 -1.39
CA GLY A 299 -9.40 -6.26 -0.85
C GLY A 299 -9.86 -7.52 -0.10
N LEU A 300 -10.94 -7.43 0.68
CA LEU A 300 -11.53 -8.59 1.34
C LEU A 300 -12.13 -9.60 0.36
N GLU A 301 -12.72 -9.15 -0.75
CA GLU A 301 -13.19 -10.02 -1.84
C GLU A 301 -12.03 -10.72 -2.55
N LEU A 302 -10.94 -10.01 -2.83
CA LEU A 302 -9.72 -10.62 -3.37
C LEU A 302 -9.11 -11.66 -2.42
N TRP A 303 -9.18 -11.41 -1.11
CA TRP A 303 -8.71 -12.33 -0.08
C TRP A 303 -9.58 -13.58 0.01
N ASP A 304 -10.90 -13.39 -0.05
CA ASP A 304 -11.89 -14.45 -0.18
C ASP A 304 -11.62 -15.34 -1.41
N GLU A 305 -11.46 -14.73 -2.58
CA GLU A 305 -11.14 -15.44 -3.83
C GLU A 305 -9.83 -16.23 -3.72
N GLN A 306 -8.78 -15.65 -3.13
CA GLN A 306 -7.48 -16.31 -2.99
C GLN A 306 -7.53 -17.56 -2.10
N PHE A 307 -8.27 -17.51 -0.99
CA PHE A 307 -8.26 -18.58 0.02
C PHE A 307 -9.56 -19.38 0.08
N GLY A 308 -10.50 -19.15 -0.84
CA GLY A 308 -11.76 -19.88 -0.94
C GLY A 308 -12.59 -19.76 0.34
N HIS A 309 -12.78 -18.55 0.86
CA HIS A 309 -13.57 -18.34 2.08
C HIS A 309 -15.07 -18.41 1.84
N HIS A 310 -15.49 -18.21 0.58
CA HIS A 310 -16.85 -18.19 0.09
C HIS A 310 -17.72 -17.17 0.83
N PHE A 311 -17.30 -15.90 0.88
CA PHE A 311 -18.12 -14.86 1.49
C PHE A 311 -19.47 -14.73 0.79
N GLU A 312 -20.52 -14.70 1.60
CA GLU A 312 -21.86 -14.40 1.12
C GLU A 312 -21.92 -12.94 0.68
N LYS A 313 -22.10 -12.71 -0.62
CA LYS A 313 -22.38 -11.38 -1.16
C LYS A 313 -23.89 -11.12 -0.99
N LEU A 314 -24.25 -10.13 -0.19
CA LEU A 314 -25.65 -9.72 -0.07
C LEU A 314 -26.10 -9.03 -1.36
N GLY A 315 -27.26 -9.43 -1.88
CA GLY A 315 -27.94 -8.67 -2.94
C GLY A 315 -28.66 -7.44 -2.36
N GLY A 316 -28.60 -6.31 -3.06
CA GLY A 316 -29.28 -5.07 -2.67
C GLY A 316 -28.38 -3.83 -2.74
N GLU A 317 -28.95 -2.65 -2.49
CA GLU A 317 -28.23 -1.37 -2.44
C GLU A 317 -27.65 -1.11 -1.04
N LEU A 318 -26.74 -1.97 -0.58
CA LEU A 318 -25.97 -1.69 0.64
C LEU A 318 -24.93 -0.60 0.40
N SER A 319 -24.71 0.26 1.39
CA SER A 319 -23.53 1.13 1.40
C SER A 319 -22.26 0.27 1.52
N LYS A 320 -21.12 0.82 1.09
CA LYS A 320 -19.82 0.12 1.19
C LYS A 320 -19.43 -0.17 2.64
N LYS A 321 -19.80 0.70 3.57
CA LYS A 321 -19.59 0.49 5.01
C LYS A 321 -20.41 -0.69 5.55
N GLU A 322 -21.68 -0.81 5.15
CA GLU A 322 -22.52 -1.95 5.55
C GLU A 322 -22.01 -3.26 4.96
N LEU A 323 -21.61 -3.26 3.68
CA LEU A 323 -21.00 -4.43 3.04
C LEU A 323 -19.71 -4.85 3.74
N TYR A 324 -18.86 -3.89 4.12
CA TYR A 324 -17.65 -4.16 4.90
C TYR A 324 -17.97 -4.86 6.21
N PHE A 325 -18.87 -4.31 7.03
CA PHE A 325 -19.21 -4.93 8.32
C PHE A 325 -19.90 -6.29 8.17
N HIS A 326 -20.61 -6.52 7.05
CA HIS A 326 -21.11 -7.83 6.70
C HIS A 326 -19.97 -8.84 6.47
N TYR A 327 -18.92 -8.48 5.74
CA TYR A 327 -17.72 -9.32 5.60
C TYR A 327 -17.01 -9.51 6.95
N ILE A 328 -16.83 -8.47 7.77
CA ILE A 328 -16.21 -8.59 9.10
C ILE A 328 -16.97 -9.58 10.00
N LYS A 329 -18.31 -9.54 9.99
CA LYS A 329 -19.12 -10.49 10.74
C LYS A 329 -18.86 -11.93 10.32
N GLN A 330 -18.74 -12.19 9.00
CA GLN A 330 -18.40 -13.52 8.48
C GLN A 330 -17.01 -13.96 8.94
N ILE A 331 -16.01 -13.08 8.87
CA ILE A 331 -14.63 -13.35 9.35
C ILE A 331 -14.64 -13.74 10.83
N LYS A 332 -15.29 -12.94 11.68
CA LYS A 332 -15.36 -13.19 13.12
C LYS A 332 -16.14 -14.47 13.45
N SER A 333 -17.19 -14.80 12.69
CA SER A 333 -17.96 -16.02 12.91
C SER A 333 -17.15 -17.31 12.68
N ARG A 334 -16.18 -17.26 11.76
CA ARG A 334 -15.29 -18.40 11.46
C ARG A 334 -14.23 -18.66 12.53
N LYS A 335 -14.04 -17.72 13.47
CA LYS A 335 -13.11 -17.85 14.60
C LYS A 335 -13.74 -18.53 15.81
N GLN A 336 -15.07 -18.72 15.83
CA GLN A 336 -15.73 -19.43 16.91
C GLN A 336 -15.56 -20.95 16.71
N PRO A 337 -15.17 -21.69 17.76
CA PRO A 337 -14.81 -23.10 17.68
C PRO A 337 -15.97 -24.04 17.27
#